data_AF-A0AAV4CBT0-F1
#
_entry.id   AF-A0AAV4CBT0-F1
#
_cell.length_a   1.000
_cell.length_b   1.000
_cell.length_c   1.000
_cell.angle_alpha   90.00
_cell.angle_beta   90.00
_cell.angle_gamma   90.00
#
_symmetry.space_group_name_H-M   'P 1'
#
loop_
_entity.id
_entity.type
_entity.pdbx_description
1 polymer ?
#
loop_
_entity_poly.entity_id
_entity_poly.type
_entity_poly.pdbx_seq_one_letter_code
_entity_poly.pdbx_strand_id
1 'polypeptide(L)'
;MSRREVGRDSHFQGVTMGELKQLERVFRVNVDVFEFTNLDSESPELKPLQRSEYLYTNTMKILYYNEHFMYIIDIDKLGCALACEKCGKLWKQQCSLDRHEKSCTGLGSRVRYYGGVYTTPSSIVEDLSRYGFGIDENFIYPYRATFDFEVFFDSTDLPSGSRQTQYKARHVPLSVAVASNVEGFEEPVCFVSEGEPSTIVESMVDHLLKIADKASEILHTKFKSVLDQIREVQEEQEQFGEHENIPISSLSGRFEGYLNSLPVVGFNSGKYDINVIKPYLIRHLLHEDVDIIDEVRDKEGEEETENDGEGRACFQGGPFV
;
A
#
# COMPACT_ATOMS: atom_id res chain seq x y z
N MET A 1 44.07 2.12 58.57
CA MET A 1 44.92 1.01 58.09
C MET A 1 44.70 0.85 56.60
N SER A 2 45.76 1.12 55.83
CA SER A 2 46.04 0.81 54.43
C SER A 2 44.92 0.90 53.37
N ARG A 3 44.91 2.02 52.63
CA ARG A 3 44.49 2.07 51.23
C ARG A 3 45.40 1.11 50.45
N ARG A 4 44.85 0.04 49.86
CA ARG A 4 45.53 -0.67 48.77
C ARG A 4 45.45 0.23 47.54
N GLU A 5 46.57 0.86 47.22
CA GLU A 5 46.82 1.48 45.92
C GLU A 5 46.78 0.39 44.86
N VAL A 6 45.75 0.40 44.02
CA VAL A 6 45.73 -0.34 42.77
C VAL A 6 46.59 0.46 41.81
N GLY A 7 47.72 -0.12 41.41
CA GLY A 7 48.63 0.47 40.44
C GLY A 7 47.89 0.86 39.17
N ARG A 8 48.12 2.09 38.70
CA ARG A 8 47.72 2.51 37.35
C ARG A 8 48.67 1.85 36.36
N ASP A 9 48.24 0.75 35.75
CA ASP A 9 48.83 0.30 34.49
C ASP A 9 48.48 1.34 33.42
N SER A 10 49.49 2.10 33.00
CA SER A 10 49.35 3.25 32.09
C SER A 10 49.40 2.86 30.61
N HIS A 11 48.89 1.70 30.21
CA HIS A 11 48.97 1.27 28.80
C HIS A 11 47.80 0.41 28.28
N PHE A 12 46.61 0.50 28.88
CA PHE A 12 45.43 -0.08 28.23
C PHE A 12 44.93 0.85 27.11
N GLN A 13 45.16 0.46 25.85
CA GLN A 13 44.78 1.24 24.66
C GLN A 13 43.28 1.16 24.32
N GLY A 14 42.48 0.53 25.19
CA GLY A 14 41.06 0.25 24.93
C GLY A 14 40.87 -1.09 24.25
N VAL A 15 39.64 -1.33 23.79
CA VAL A 15 39.26 -2.51 23.02
C VAL A 15 38.76 -2.04 21.67
N THR A 16 39.14 -2.74 20.61
CA THR A 16 38.67 -2.50 19.24
C THR A 16 37.50 -3.42 18.88
N MET A 17 36.75 -3.10 17.81
CA MET A 17 35.64 -3.93 17.35
C MET A 17 36.06 -5.40 17.08
N GLY A 18 37.25 -5.60 16.51
CA GLY A 18 37.79 -6.93 16.19
C GLY A 18 38.10 -7.78 17.43
N GLU A 19 38.28 -7.16 18.60
CA GLU A 19 38.61 -7.83 19.85
C GLU A 19 37.37 -8.23 20.66
N LEU A 20 36.17 -7.76 20.29
CA LEU A 20 34.93 -8.06 21.01
C LEU A 20 34.64 -9.57 21.09
N LYS A 21 34.91 -10.33 20.02
CA LYS A 21 34.75 -11.81 20.05
C LYS A 21 35.66 -12.48 21.08
N GLN A 22 36.84 -11.92 21.33
CA GLN A 22 37.74 -12.44 22.36
C GLN A 22 37.22 -12.10 23.75
N LEU A 23 36.67 -10.88 23.94
CA LEU A 23 36.01 -10.50 25.19
C LEU A 23 34.86 -11.45 25.53
N GLU A 24 34.00 -11.79 24.56
CA GLU A 24 32.89 -12.71 24.79
C GLU A 24 33.37 -14.04 25.36
N ARG A 25 34.46 -14.57 24.79
CA ARG A 25 35.06 -15.85 25.21
C ARG A 25 35.69 -15.79 26.59
N VAL A 26 36.45 -14.73 26.87
CA VAL A 26 37.17 -14.55 28.13
C VAL A 26 36.20 -14.33 29.28
N PHE A 27 35.22 -13.44 29.09
CA PHE A 27 34.27 -13.05 30.13
C PHE A 27 32.99 -13.89 30.15
N ARG A 28 32.80 -14.77 29.16
CA ARG A 28 31.62 -15.63 29.00
C ARG A 28 30.32 -14.82 29.01
N VAL A 29 30.31 -13.77 28.19
CA VAL A 29 29.18 -12.85 28.00
C VAL A 29 28.96 -12.66 26.50
N ASN A 30 27.73 -12.56 26.05
CA ASN A 30 27.40 -12.18 24.68
C ASN A 30 27.50 -10.65 24.56
N VAL A 31 27.99 -10.13 23.45
CA VAL A 31 28.12 -8.69 23.20
C VAL A 31 27.38 -8.32 21.93
N ASP A 32 26.29 -7.56 22.08
CA ASP A 32 25.57 -6.94 20.98
C ASP A 32 26.00 -5.48 20.83
N VAL A 33 26.36 -5.09 19.61
CA VAL A 33 26.80 -3.75 19.26
C VAL A 33 25.73 -3.05 18.44
N PHE A 34 25.39 -1.83 18.86
CA PHE A 34 24.44 -0.96 18.18
C PHE A 34 25.14 0.32 17.72
N GLU A 35 24.60 0.95 16.69
CA GLU A 35 25.00 2.28 16.22
C GLU A 35 23.76 3.16 16.01
N PHE A 36 23.95 4.48 16.04
CA PHE A 36 22.91 5.41 15.60
C PHE A 36 22.97 5.58 14.08
N THR A 37 21.81 5.49 13.45
CA THR A 37 21.59 5.89 12.06
C THR A 37 20.72 7.16 12.02
N ASN A 38 20.84 7.91 10.92
CA ASN A 38 20.10 9.17 10.72
C ASN A 38 20.33 10.19 11.86
N LEU A 39 21.60 10.40 12.26
CA LEU A 39 21.96 11.31 13.35
C LEU A 39 21.47 12.76 13.14
N ASP A 40 21.31 13.19 11.88
CA ASP A 40 20.80 14.52 11.53
C ASP A 40 19.27 14.63 11.58
N SER A 41 18.56 13.53 11.85
CA SER A 41 17.10 13.48 12.00
C SER A 41 16.68 13.89 13.41
N GLU A 42 15.49 14.48 13.55
CA GLU A 42 14.86 14.74 14.86
C GLU A 42 14.59 13.45 15.65
N SER A 43 14.67 12.28 15.00
CA SER A 43 14.48 10.98 15.62
C SER A 43 15.56 10.00 15.14
N PRO A 44 16.75 10.00 15.75
CA PRO A 44 17.80 9.04 15.41
C PRO A 44 17.36 7.61 15.76
N GLU A 45 17.74 6.69 14.89
CA GLU A 45 17.34 5.28 14.96
C GLU A 45 18.53 4.46 15.48
N LEU A 46 18.25 3.43 16.28
CA LEU A 46 19.28 2.49 16.73
C LEU A 46 19.29 1.28 15.80
N LYS A 47 20.44 0.97 15.19
CA LYS A 47 20.61 -0.19 14.31
C LYS A 47 21.59 -1.19 14.92
N PRO A 48 21.32 -2.50 14.88
CA PRO A 48 22.33 -3.51 15.19
C PRO A 48 23.49 -3.42 14.19
N LEU A 49 24.69 -3.20 14.71
CA LEU A 49 25.94 -3.25 13.94
C LEU A 49 26.57 -4.65 13.99
N GLN A 50 26.46 -5.32 15.14
CA GLN A 50 26.94 -6.69 15.32
C GLN A 50 26.07 -7.38 16.37
N ARG A 51 25.66 -8.63 16.11
CA ARG A 51 25.03 -9.50 17.10
C ARG A 51 25.98 -10.61 17.51
N SER A 52 25.89 -11.00 18.77
CA SER A 52 26.60 -12.18 19.29
C SER A 52 26.09 -13.47 18.64
N GLU A 53 26.89 -14.52 18.71
CA GLU A 53 26.44 -15.90 18.42
C GLU A 53 25.59 -16.48 19.56
N TYR A 54 25.41 -15.75 20.66
CA TYR A 54 24.59 -16.11 21.82
C TYR A 54 25.00 -17.43 22.48
N LEU A 55 26.31 -17.68 22.56
CA LEU A 55 26.88 -18.89 23.16
C LEU A 55 26.80 -18.90 24.70
N TYR A 56 26.54 -17.75 25.32
CA TYR A 56 26.50 -17.57 26.77
C TYR A 56 25.11 -17.12 27.26
N THR A 57 24.91 -17.09 28.58
CA THR A 57 23.60 -16.75 29.17
C THR A 57 23.33 -15.26 29.26
N ASN A 58 24.37 -14.46 29.56
CA ASN A 58 24.24 -13.02 29.77
C ASN A 58 24.60 -12.26 28.50
N THR A 59 23.79 -11.27 28.14
CA THR A 59 24.07 -10.40 26.98
C THR A 59 24.30 -8.96 27.44
N MET A 60 25.47 -8.44 27.12
CA MET A 60 25.84 -7.05 27.22
C MET A 60 25.48 -6.33 25.91
N LYS A 61 24.83 -5.18 26.03
CA LYS A 61 24.52 -4.31 24.90
C LYS A 61 25.40 -3.08 24.97
N ILE A 62 26.09 -2.76 23.88
CA ILE A 62 26.95 -1.58 23.78
C ILE A 62 26.61 -0.75 22.56
N LEU A 63 26.69 0.57 22.70
CA LEU A 63 26.55 1.55 21.63
C LEU A 63 27.95 1.92 21.15
N TYR A 64 28.20 1.78 19.85
CA TYR A 64 29.38 2.30 19.17
C TYR A 64 29.05 3.69 18.61
N TYR A 65 29.75 4.71 19.08
CA TYR A 65 29.55 6.10 18.65
C TYR A 65 30.84 6.90 18.82
N ASN A 66 31.25 7.63 17.78
CA ASN A 66 32.49 8.42 17.74
C ASN A 66 33.71 7.64 18.25
N GLU A 67 33.92 6.43 17.72
CA GLU A 67 35.04 5.54 18.08
C GLU A 67 35.07 5.10 19.56
N HIS A 68 33.95 5.25 20.28
CA HIS A 68 33.80 4.84 21.67
C HIS A 68 32.67 3.84 21.86
N PHE A 69 32.89 2.89 22.79
CA PHE A 69 31.86 1.98 23.27
C PHE A 69 31.21 2.52 24.54
N MET A 70 29.88 2.58 24.55
CA MET A 70 29.06 2.96 25.70
C MET A 70 28.16 1.81 26.12
N TYR A 71 28.06 1.55 27.42
CA TYR A 71 27.16 0.51 27.92
C TYR A 71 25.69 0.95 27.83
N ILE A 72 24.85 0.10 27.25
CA ILE A 72 23.42 0.33 27.14
C ILE A 72 22.71 -0.38 28.29
N ILE A 73 22.19 0.41 29.24
CA ILE A 73 21.40 -0.11 30.37
C ILE A 73 20.00 -0.52 29.90
N ASP A 74 19.36 0.35 29.13
CA ASP A 74 17.98 0.18 28.67
C ASP A 74 17.88 0.63 27.21
N ILE A 75 17.82 -0.34 26.30
CA ILE A 75 17.84 -0.08 24.86
C ILE A 75 16.56 0.58 24.37
N ASP A 76 15.42 0.28 25.00
CA ASP A 76 14.11 0.82 24.63
C ASP A 76 13.98 2.30 25.00
N LYS A 77 14.88 2.81 25.86
CA LYS A 77 14.95 4.23 26.24
C LYS A 77 16.05 5.00 25.52
N LEU A 78 17.00 4.32 24.88
CA LEU A 78 18.15 4.96 24.27
C LEU A 78 17.83 5.59 22.91
N GLY A 79 16.98 4.94 22.10
CA GLY A 79 16.56 5.43 20.78
C GLY A 79 15.04 5.55 20.68
N CYS A 80 14.56 6.41 19.78
CA CYS A 80 13.13 6.55 19.49
C CYS A 80 12.57 5.36 18.69
N ALA A 81 13.44 4.66 17.96
CA ALA A 81 13.13 3.47 17.18
C ALA A 81 14.36 2.57 17.02
N LEU A 82 14.10 1.27 16.85
CA LEU A 82 15.08 0.22 16.60
C LEU A 82 14.89 -0.32 15.17
N ALA A 83 15.93 -0.26 14.35
CA ALA A 83 15.89 -0.67 12.95
C ALA A 83 16.37 -2.11 12.78
N CYS A 84 15.65 -2.92 11.99
CA CYS A 84 16.14 -4.23 11.58
C CYS A 84 17.32 -4.10 10.61
N GLU A 85 18.41 -4.82 10.87
CA GLU A 85 19.60 -4.83 10.00
C GLU A 85 19.28 -5.29 8.57
N LYS A 86 18.40 -6.28 8.42
CA LYS A 86 18.10 -6.93 7.13
C LYS A 86 17.15 -6.13 6.25
N CYS A 87 16.06 -5.59 6.81
CA CYS A 87 15.00 -4.93 6.01
C CYS A 87 14.80 -3.44 6.34
N GLY A 88 15.50 -2.91 7.34
CA GLY A 88 15.37 -1.50 7.77
C GLY A 88 14.03 -1.15 8.43
N LYS A 89 13.15 -2.13 8.72
CA LYS A 89 11.88 -1.87 9.40
C LYS A 89 12.12 -1.40 10.84
N LEU A 90 11.40 -0.36 11.23
CA LEU A 90 11.49 0.28 12.54
C LEU A 90 10.52 -0.36 13.56
N TRP A 91 11.00 -0.49 14.79
CA TRP A 91 10.27 -1.04 15.93
C TRP A 91 10.45 -0.16 17.16
N LYS A 92 9.41 -0.03 17.99
CA LYS A 92 9.46 0.76 19.24
C LYS A 92 10.13 0.02 20.40
N GLN A 93 10.14 -1.31 20.36
CA GLN A 93 10.60 -2.17 21.46
C GLN A 93 11.49 -3.29 20.94
N GLN A 94 12.54 -3.61 21.69
CA GLN A 94 13.53 -4.64 21.34
C GLN A 94 12.89 -6.01 21.16
N CYS A 95 11.96 -6.40 22.03
CA CYS A 95 11.29 -7.70 21.96
C CYS A 95 10.53 -7.91 20.63
N SER A 96 10.06 -6.81 20.02
CA SER A 96 9.35 -6.85 18.74
C SER A 96 10.33 -6.96 17.58
N LEU A 97 11.46 -6.25 17.65
CA LEU A 97 12.56 -6.41 16.72
C LEU A 97 13.10 -7.85 16.76
N ASP A 98 13.38 -8.40 17.94
CA ASP A 98 13.92 -9.76 18.11
C ASP A 98 12.97 -10.83 17.53
N ARG A 99 11.65 -10.64 17.69
CA ARG A 99 10.65 -11.55 17.10
C ARG A 99 10.68 -11.49 15.58
N HIS A 100 10.80 -10.28 15.03
CA HIS A 100 10.84 -10.06 13.60
C HIS A 100 12.13 -10.61 12.96
N GLU A 101 13.29 -10.42 13.59
CA GLU A 101 14.59 -10.84 13.05
C GLU A 101 14.68 -12.36 12.81
N LYS A 102 13.93 -13.15 13.59
CA LYS A 102 13.83 -14.62 13.44
C LYS A 102 13.19 -15.07 12.14
N SER A 103 12.26 -14.28 11.58
CA SER A 103 11.54 -14.61 10.34
C SER A 103 11.83 -13.63 9.19
N CYS A 104 12.68 -12.62 9.42
CA CYS A 104 12.97 -11.61 8.41
C CYS A 104 13.96 -12.13 7.36
N THR A 105 13.52 -12.13 6.10
CA THR A 105 14.32 -12.48 4.90
C THR A 105 14.99 -11.28 4.24
N GLY A 106 14.72 -10.05 4.69
CA GLY A 106 15.31 -8.82 4.13
C GLY A 106 14.62 -8.26 2.88
N LEU A 107 13.75 -9.05 2.23
CA LEU A 107 13.10 -8.68 0.95
C LEU A 107 11.88 -7.74 1.08
N GLY A 108 11.55 -7.29 2.29
CA GLY A 108 10.20 -6.82 2.65
C GLY A 108 9.91 -5.31 2.59
N SER A 109 10.84 -4.44 2.19
CA SER A 109 10.60 -2.97 2.21
C SER A 109 10.91 -2.29 0.87
N ARG A 110 10.09 -2.57 -0.16
CA ARG A 110 10.18 -1.87 -1.46
C ARG A 110 9.71 -0.41 -1.41
N VAL A 111 8.98 0.00 -0.37
CA VAL A 111 8.42 1.36 -0.26
C VAL A 111 8.87 2.02 1.03
N ARG A 112 9.79 2.99 0.92
CA ARG A 112 10.10 3.93 2.00
C ARG A 112 9.25 5.17 1.81
N TYR A 113 8.34 5.42 2.75
CA TYR A 113 7.68 6.70 2.85
C TYR A 113 8.65 7.67 3.52
N TYR A 114 9.30 8.50 2.71
CA TYR A 114 9.99 9.68 3.20
C TYR A 114 8.89 10.59 3.76
N GLY A 115 8.74 10.64 5.08
CA GLY A 115 7.76 11.51 5.72
C GLY A 115 7.85 12.95 5.18
N GLY A 116 6.73 13.66 5.17
CA GLY A 116 6.63 15.03 4.66
C GLY A 116 5.27 15.63 4.99
N VAL A 117 5.14 16.94 4.81
CA VAL A 117 3.83 17.62 4.91
C VAL A 117 2.98 17.10 3.75
N TYR A 118 1.86 16.44 4.07
CA TYR A 118 0.89 16.04 3.05
C TYR A 118 0.33 17.30 2.39
N THR A 119 0.65 17.48 1.11
CA THR A 119 0.03 18.49 0.26
C THR A 119 -1.04 17.82 -0.57
N THR A 120 -2.26 18.36 -0.54
CA THR A 120 -3.33 17.91 -1.43
C THR A 120 -2.87 18.09 -2.88
N PRO A 121 -2.90 17.04 -3.71
CA PRO A 121 -2.61 17.18 -5.14
C PRO A 121 -3.58 18.18 -5.77
N SER A 122 -3.10 19.03 -6.67
CA SER A 122 -3.97 19.94 -7.40
C SER A 122 -4.95 19.18 -8.28
N SER A 123 -6.17 19.70 -8.37
CA SER A 123 -7.18 19.15 -9.30
C SER A 123 -6.77 19.44 -10.75
N ILE A 124 -7.32 18.68 -11.71
CA ILE A 124 -7.05 18.96 -13.13
C ILE A 124 -7.56 20.35 -13.55
N VAL A 125 -8.63 20.83 -12.94
CA VAL A 125 -9.20 22.16 -13.17
C VAL A 125 -8.24 23.25 -12.67
N GLU A 126 -7.66 23.07 -11.49
CA GLU A 126 -6.63 23.96 -10.94
C GLU A 126 -5.36 23.95 -11.80
N ASP A 127 -4.93 22.78 -12.27
CA ASP A 127 -3.76 22.66 -13.14
C ASP A 127 -3.98 23.38 -14.47
N LEU A 128 -5.13 23.18 -15.13
CA LEU A 128 -5.47 23.89 -16.37
C LEU A 128 -5.54 25.40 -16.15
N SER A 129 -6.19 25.87 -15.09
CA SER A 129 -6.25 27.30 -14.77
C SER A 129 -4.87 27.91 -14.54
N ARG A 130 -3.96 27.18 -13.85
CA ARG A 130 -2.57 27.59 -13.61
C ARG A 130 -1.78 27.81 -14.90
N TYR A 131 -2.04 27.01 -15.94
CA TYR A 131 -1.42 27.14 -17.25
C TYR A 131 -2.14 28.16 -18.17
N GLY A 132 -3.14 28.88 -17.65
CA GLY A 132 -3.81 29.96 -18.37
C GLY A 132 -5.00 29.53 -19.22
N PHE A 133 -5.45 28.28 -19.12
CA PHE A 133 -6.65 27.83 -19.82
C PHE A 133 -7.90 28.47 -19.20
N GLY A 134 -8.89 28.78 -20.05
CA GLY A 134 -10.10 29.51 -19.69
C GLY A 134 -11.12 28.70 -18.86
N ILE A 135 -10.71 28.17 -17.71
CA ILE A 135 -11.52 27.34 -16.82
C ILE A 135 -11.59 27.96 -15.42
N ASP A 136 -12.77 27.87 -14.78
CA ASP A 136 -12.97 28.29 -13.39
C ASP A 136 -12.38 27.24 -12.44
N GLU A 137 -11.36 27.61 -11.67
CA GLU A 137 -10.72 26.77 -10.65
C GLU A 137 -11.69 26.24 -9.58
N ASN A 138 -12.82 26.93 -9.36
CA ASN A 138 -13.85 26.52 -8.40
C ASN A 138 -14.91 25.61 -9.02
N PHE A 139 -14.71 25.14 -10.25
CA PHE A 139 -15.67 24.25 -10.89
C PHE A 139 -15.80 22.93 -10.14
N ILE A 140 -17.01 22.63 -9.68
CA ILE A 140 -17.36 21.37 -9.02
C ILE A 140 -18.02 20.45 -10.04
N TYR A 141 -17.52 19.20 -10.15
CA TYR A 141 -18.12 18.19 -11.01
C TYR A 141 -19.60 17.96 -10.63
N PRO A 142 -20.56 18.21 -11.53
CA PRO A 142 -21.97 18.31 -11.16
C PRO A 142 -22.71 16.96 -11.14
N TYR A 143 -22.20 15.95 -11.82
CA TYR A 143 -22.91 14.69 -12.06
C TYR A 143 -22.47 13.57 -11.11
N ARG A 144 -23.40 12.70 -10.77
CA ARG A 144 -23.17 11.49 -9.97
C ARG A 144 -24.30 10.49 -10.18
N ALA A 145 -23.99 9.22 -10.00
CA ALA A 145 -24.98 8.17 -9.82
C ALA A 145 -24.87 7.56 -8.42
N THR A 146 -25.94 6.94 -7.97
CA THR A 146 -26.03 6.20 -6.72
C THR A 146 -26.67 4.85 -6.98
N PHE A 147 -26.33 3.86 -6.17
CA PHE A 147 -26.95 2.54 -6.25
C PHE A 147 -27.18 1.96 -4.87
N ASP A 148 -28.11 1.02 -4.80
CA ASP A 148 -28.42 0.24 -3.60
C ASP A 148 -28.85 -1.18 -3.98
N PHE A 149 -28.32 -2.18 -3.27
CA PHE A 149 -28.59 -3.60 -3.53
C PHE A 149 -29.51 -4.18 -2.46
N GLU A 150 -30.53 -4.90 -2.91
CA GLU A 150 -31.28 -5.82 -2.06
C GLU A 150 -30.74 -7.24 -2.22
N VAL A 151 -30.67 -7.96 -1.12
CA VAL A 151 -29.96 -9.24 -1.04
C VAL A 151 -30.85 -10.30 -0.40
N PHE A 152 -30.88 -11.48 -1.00
CA PHE A 152 -31.49 -12.67 -0.45
C PHE A 152 -30.46 -13.50 0.34
N PHE A 153 -30.90 -14.05 1.48
CA PHE A 153 -30.07 -14.89 2.34
C PHE A 153 -30.33 -16.36 2.04
N ASP A 154 -29.43 -16.97 1.29
CA ASP A 154 -29.48 -18.37 0.92
C ASP A 154 -28.78 -19.23 1.97
N SER A 155 -29.53 -20.05 2.70
CA SER A 155 -28.99 -20.98 3.70
C SER A 155 -28.69 -22.37 3.13
N THR A 156 -28.81 -22.58 1.82
CA THR A 156 -28.50 -23.86 1.17
C THR A 156 -27.00 -23.99 0.89
N ASP A 157 -26.51 -25.23 0.84
CA ASP A 157 -25.14 -25.59 0.44
C ASP A 157 -24.02 -24.78 1.13
N LEU A 158 -24.22 -24.43 2.41
CA LEU A 158 -23.24 -23.66 3.18
C LEU A 158 -22.01 -24.51 3.52
N PRO A 159 -20.81 -23.91 3.55
CA PRO A 159 -19.60 -24.60 3.99
C PRO A 159 -19.72 -25.11 5.42
N SER A 160 -19.04 -26.24 5.70
CA SER A 160 -18.92 -26.76 7.06
C SER A 160 -18.23 -25.74 7.97
N GLY A 161 -18.90 -25.35 9.05
CA GLY A 161 -18.35 -24.46 10.07
C GLY A 161 -17.25 -25.11 10.92
N SER A 162 -16.50 -24.27 11.65
CA SER A 162 -15.57 -24.69 12.69
C SER A 162 -16.25 -24.64 14.07
N ARG A 163 -15.53 -25.06 15.12
CA ARG A 163 -16.01 -24.94 16.52
C ARG A 163 -16.29 -23.49 16.96
N GLN A 164 -15.66 -22.51 16.32
CA GLN A 164 -15.78 -21.08 16.67
C GLN A 164 -16.56 -20.26 15.63
N THR A 165 -16.75 -20.78 14.42
CA THR A 165 -17.39 -20.04 13.32
C THR A 165 -18.39 -20.92 12.58
N GLN A 166 -19.63 -20.47 12.51
CA GLN A 166 -20.70 -21.14 11.77
C GLN A 166 -21.16 -20.27 10.60
N TYR A 167 -21.26 -20.86 9.41
CA TYR A 167 -21.88 -20.22 8.26
C TYR A 167 -23.39 -20.23 8.42
N LYS A 168 -24.02 -19.05 8.36
CA LYS A 168 -25.47 -18.91 8.55
C LYS A 168 -26.24 -18.75 7.24
N ALA A 169 -25.68 -18.01 6.29
CA ALA A 169 -26.26 -17.78 4.98
C ALA A 169 -25.20 -17.27 4.00
N ARG A 170 -25.42 -17.51 2.72
CA ARG A 170 -24.79 -16.85 1.59
C ARG A 170 -25.66 -15.67 1.17
N HIS A 171 -25.02 -14.55 0.88
CA HIS A 171 -25.69 -13.31 0.49
C HIS A 171 -25.73 -13.27 -1.04
N VAL A 172 -26.93 -13.32 -1.62
CA VAL A 172 -27.15 -13.40 -3.06
C VAL A 172 -27.87 -12.13 -3.53
N PRO A 173 -27.30 -11.33 -4.46
CA PRO A 173 -27.98 -10.18 -5.04
C PRO A 173 -29.37 -10.52 -5.58
N LEU A 174 -30.39 -9.77 -5.16
CA LEU A 174 -31.78 -9.95 -5.59
C LEU A 174 -32.20 -8.82 -6.55
N SER A 175 -31.85 -7.58 -6.23
CA SER A 175 -32.10 -6.44 -7.10
C SER A 175 -31.12 -5.32 -6.84
N VAL A 176 -31.00 -4.41 -7.80
CA VAL A 176 -30.25 -3.16 -7.65
C VAL A 176 -31.03 -2.00 -8.20
N ALA A 177 -31.19 -0.97 -7.37
CA ALA A 177 -31.71 0.32 -7.78
C ALA A 177 -30.55 1.25 -8.14
N VAL A 178 -30.66 1.98 -9.24
CA VAL A 178 -29.71 3.01 -9.68
C VAL A 178 -30.48 4.31 -9.86
N ALA A 179 -29.93 5.41 -9.33
CA ALA A 179 -30.47 6.75 -9.49
C ALA A 179 -29.35 7.73 -9.87
N SER A 180 -29.63 8.70 -10.72
CA SER A 180 -28.66 9.68 -11.21
C SER A 180 -29.25 11.09 -11.21
N ASN A 181 -28.38 12.09 -11.31
CA ASN A 181 -28.76 13.48 -11.58
C ASN A 181 -28.34 13.96 -12.98
N VAL A 182 -27.99 13.04 -13.87
CA VAL A 182 -27.67 13.31 -15.28
C VAL A 182 -28.97 13.45 -16.08
N GLU A 183 -28.99 14.41 -17.00
CA GLU A 183 -30.14 14.68 -17.86
C GLU A 183 -30.53 13.45 -18.69
N GLY A 184 -31.80 13.05 -18.64
CA GLY A 184 -32.34 11.85 -19.28
C GLY A 184 -32.21 10.56 -18.47
N PHE A 185 -31.62 10.63 -17.27
CA PHE A 185 -31.43 9.52 -16.33
C PHE A 185 -31.84 9.88 -14.89
N GLU A 186 -32.72 10.86 -14.73
CA GLU A 186 -33.19 11.32 -13.42
C GLU A 186 -34.14 10.34 -12.74
N GLU A 187 -34.87 9.55 -13.54
CA GLU A 187 -35.77 8.54 -13.02
C GLU A 187 -35.00 7.29 -12.58
N PRO A 188 -35.23 6.81 -11.35
CA PRO A 188 -34.52 5.64 -10.83
C PRO A 188 -34.94 4.37 -11.59
N VAL A 189 -33.96 3.52 -11.87
CA VAL A 189 -34.14 2.22 -12.51
C VAL A 189 -33.84 1.11 -11.51
N CYS A 190 -34.68 0.08 -11.45
CA CYS A 190 -34.46 -1.09 -10.61
C CYS A 190 -34.37 -2.35 -11.47
N PHE A 191 -33.24 -3.04 -11.37
CA PHE A 191 -33.01 -4.34 -12.01
C PHE A 191 -33.27 -5.44 -10.99
N VAL A 192 -34.12 -6.40 -11.33
CA VAL A 192 -34.51 -7.51 -10.45
C VAL A 192 -34.01 -8.82 -11.04
N SER A 193 -33.40 -9.66 -10.22
CA SER A 193 -32.84 -10.95 -10.64
C SER A 193 -33.95 -11.97 -10.89
N GLU A 194 -33.85 -12.68 -12.01
CA GLU A 194 -34.70 -13.83 -12.35
C GLU A 194 -34.08 -15.17 -11.96
N GLY A 195 -33.05 -15.16 -11.11
CA GLY A 195 -32.36 -16.37 -10.63
C GLY A 195 -30.88 -16.44 -10.99
N GLU A 196 -30.37 -15.50 -11.78
CA GLU A 196 -28.93 -15.32 -12.04
C GLU A 196 -28.47 -13.96 -11.49
N PRO A 197 -27.62 -13.93 -10.45
CA PRO A 197 -27.12 -12.68 -9.88
C PRO A 197 -26.14 -11.91 -10.78
N SER A 198 -25.44 -12.57 -11.71
CA SER A 198 -24.48 -11.88 -12.58
C SER A 198 -25.16 -10.88 -13.50
N THR A 199 -26.33 -11.23 -14.04
CA THR A 199 -27.05 -10.42 -15.03
C THR A 199 -27.50 -9.07 -14.50
N ILE A 200 -27.85 -8.98 -13.21
CA ILE A 200 -28.23 -7.71 -12.59
C ILE A 200 -27.02 -6.79 -12.34
N VAL A 201 -25.85 -7.36 -12.08
CA VAL A 201 -24.61 -6.58 -11.94
C VAL A 201 -24.15 -6.07 -13.31
N GLU A 202 -24.23 -6.91 -14.35
CA GLU A 202 -23.97 -6.51 -15.74
C GLU A 202 -24.94 -5.39 -16.18
N SER A 203 -26.24 -5.56 -15.96
CA SER A 203 -27.26 -4.56 -16.31
C SER A 203 -27.04 -3.23 -15.59
N MET A 204 -26.60 -3.27 -14.31
CA MET A 204 -26.24 -2.08 -13.56
C MET A 204 -25.04 -1.37 -14.18
N VAL A 205 -23.97 -2.08 -14.52
CA VAL A 205 -22.76 -1.50 -15.10
C VAL A 205 -23.06 -0.89 -16.47
N ASP A 206 -23.74 -1.62 -17.36
CA ASP A 206 -24.19 -1.12 -18.66
C ASP A 206 -25.02 0.17 -18.52
N HIS A 207 -25.88 0.23 -17.51
CA HIS A 207 -26.69 1.42 -17.26
C HIS A 207 -25.84 2.59 -16.76
N LEU A 208 -24.88 2.35 -15.87
CA LEU A 208 -23.95 3.37 -15.39
C LEU A 208 -23.04 3.90 -16.50
N LEU A 209 -22.60 3.06 -17.44
CA LEU A 209 -21.83 3.48 -18.62
C LEU A 209 -22.65 4.42 -19.51
N LYS A 210 -23.93 4.10 -19.77
CA LYS A 210 -24.84 5.00 -20.52
C LYS A 210 -25.03 6.35 -19.82
N ILE A 211 -25.11 6.36 -18.50
CA ILE A 211 -25.18 7.60 -17.70
C ILE A 211 -23.85 8.37 -17.84
N ALA A 212 -22.72 7.68 -17.79
CA ALA A 212 -21.39 8.27 -17.93
C ALA A 212 -21.19 8.91 -19.31
N ASP A 213 -21.58 8.21 -20.39
CA ASP A 213 -21.56 8.74 -21.75
C ASP A 213 -22.37 10.03 -21.87
N LYS A 214 -23.57 10.06 -21.27
CA LYS A 214 -24.41 11.24 -21.31
C LYS A 214 -23.83 12.41 -20.52
N ALA A 215 -23.29 12.15 -19.33
CA ALA A 215 -22.60 13.15 -18.54
C ALA A 215 -21.38 13.71 -19.30
N SER A 216 -20.61 12.83 -19.93
CA SER A 216 -19.47 13.18 -20.76
C SER A 216 -19.88 14.08 -21.93
N GLU A 217 -20.93 13.74 -22.69
CA GLU A 217 -21.43 14.56 -23.81
C GLU A 217 -21.74 16.00 -23.37
N ILE A 218 -22.42 16.15 -22.23
CA ILE A 218 -22.80 17.47 -21.70
C ILE A 218 -21.55 18.25 -21.26
N LEU A 219 -20.60 17.60 -20.60
CA LEU A 219 -19.37 18.23 -20.13
C LEU A 219 -18.44 18.62 -21.28
N HIS A 220 -18.30 17.79 -22.32
CA HIS A 220 -17.54 18.12 -23.53
C HIS A 220 -18.14 19.33 -24.24
N THR A 221 -19.47 19.42 -24.31
CA THR A 221 -20.16 20.59 -24.86
C THR A 221 -19.87 21.84 -24.03
N LYS A 222 -19.91 21.72 -22.70
CA LYS A 222 -19.64 22.83 -21.77
C LYS A 222 -18.19 23.33 -21.85
N PHE A 223 -17.23 22.42 -21.96
CA PHE A 223 -15.80 22.73 -21.96
C PHE A 223 -15.17 22.79 -23.36
N LYS A 224 -15.99 22.84 -24.41
CA LYS A 224 -15.53 22.89 -25.80
C LYS A 224 -14.46 23.95 -26.03
N SER A 225 -14.64 25.17 -25.49
CA SER A 225 -13.66 26.24 -25.66
C SER A 225 -12.30 25.92 -25.02
N VAL A 226 -12.29 25.22 -23.89
CA VAL A 226 -11.05 24.80 -23.21
C VAL A 226 -10.40 23.66 -23.99
N LEU A 227 -11.18 22.71 -24.50
CA LEU A 227 -10.70 21.62 -25.33
C LEU A 227 -10.08 22.14 -26.65
N ASP A 228 -10.69 23.15 -27.26
CA ASP A 228 -10.15 23.80 -28.47
C ASP A 228 -8.83 24.52 -28.16
N GLN A 229 -8.71 25.23 -27.02
CA GLN A 229 -7.43 25.83 -26.57
C GLN A 229 -6.34 24.79 -26.35
N ILE A 230 -6.67 23.66 -25.71
CA ILE A 230 -5.72 22.56 -25.49
C ILE A 230 -5.21 22.02 -26.83
N ARG A 231 -6.11 21.85 -27.82
CA ARG A 231 -5.75 21.38 -29.16
C ARG A 231 -4.81 22.35 -29.88
N GLU A 232 -5.12 23.65 -29.85
CA GLU A 232 -4.29 24.69 -30.46
C GLU A 232 -2.86 24.66 -29.87
N VAL A 233 -2.74 24.63 -28.53
CA VAL A 233 -1.42 24.56 -27.86
C VAL A 233 -0.68 23.26 -28.21
N GLN A 234 -1.40 22.15 -28.32
CA GLN A 234 -0.80 20.87 -28.70
C GLN A 234 -0.25 20.90 -30.13
N GLU A 235 -1.01 21.43 -31.09
CA GLU A 235 -0.58 21.59 -32.49
C GLU A 235 0.64 22.52 -32.61
N GLU A 236 0.66 23.62 -31.86
CA GLU A 236 1.79 24.55 -31.82
C GLU A 236 3.07 23.89 -31.28
N GLN A 237 2.96 23.10 -30.20
CA GLN A 237 4.09 22.36 -29.63
C GLN A 237 4.63 21.28 -30.58
N GLU A 238 3.74 20.59 -31.30
CA GLU A 238 4.14 19.60 -32.33
C GLU A 238 4.85 20.25 -33.52
N GLN A 239 4.47 21.46 -33.91
CA GLN A 239 5.01 22.16 -35.08
C GLN A 239 6.31 22.91 -34.80
N PHE A 240 6.40 23.62 -33.68
CA PHE A 240 7.51 24.53 -33.39
C PHE A 240 8.46 24.01 -32.29
N GLY A 241 8.15 22.86 -31.69
CA GLY A 241 8.86 22.29 -30.54
C GLY A 241 8.36 22.89 -29.21
N GLU A 242 8.81 22.32 -28.08
CA GLU A 242 8.43 22.77 -26.74
C GLU A 242 8.83 24.24 -26.50
N HIS A 243 7.89 25.16 -26.74
CA HIS A 243 8.12 26.59 -26.52
C HIS A 243 7.83 27.03 -25.08
N GLU A 244 7.13 26.19 -24.29
CA GLU A 244 6.84 26.42 -22.87
C GLU A 244 6.83 25.08 -22.11
N ASN A 245 7.21 25.09 -20.82
CA ASN A 245 7.18 23.93 -19.90
C ASN A 245 5.74 23.47 -19.55
N ILE A 246 4.82 23.51 -20.51
CA ILE A 246 3.43 23.08 -20.32
C ILE A 246 3.33 21.61 -20.73
N PRO A 247 3.01 20.68 -19.80
CA PRO A 247 2.87 19.26 -20.10
C PRO A 247 1.51 18.98 -20.77
N ILE A 248 1.28 19.55 -21.96
CA ILE A 248 -0.05 19.60 -22.59
C ILE A 248 -0.66 18.22 -22.82
N SER A 249 0.14 17.24 -23.28
CA SER A 249 -0.33 15.88 -23.52
C SER A 249 -0.88 15.23 -22.22
N SER A 250 -0.19 15.44 -21.10
CA SER A 250 -0.63 14.95 -19.79
C SER A 250 -1.88 15.67 -19.30
N LEU A 251 -1.96 17.00 -19.48
CA LEU A 251 -3.13 17.78 -19.10
C LEU A 251 -4.36 17.39 -19.92
N SER A 252 -4.18 17.23 -21.24
CA SER A 252 -5.23 16.80 -22.17
C SER A 252 -5.79 15.44 -21.75
N GLY A 253 -4.93 14.43 -21.58
CA GLY A 253 -5.37 13.09 -21.17
C GLY A 253 -6.04 13.05 -19.80
N ARG A 254 -5.54 13.83 -18.82
CA ARG A 254 -6.17 13.93 -17.49
C ARG A 254 -7.51 14.64 -17.55
N PHE A 255 -7.65 15.66 -18.38
CA PHE A 255 -8.90 16.40 -18.52
C PHE A 255 -9.95 15.57 -19.24
N GLU A 256 -9.58 14.90 -20.34
CA GLU A 256 -10.42 13.90 -21.00
C GLU A 256 -10.89 12.82 -20.01
N GLY A 257 -9.98 12.23 -19.23
CA GLY A 257 -10.34 11.27 -18.19
C GLY A 257 -11.32 11.85 -17.17
N TYR A 258 -11.15 13.11 -16.76
CA TYR A 258 -12.06 13.80 -15.85
C TYR A 258 -13.45 14.01 -16.46
N LEU A 259 -13.56 14.37 -17.74
CA LEU A 259 -14.85 14.54 -18.42
C LEU A 259 -15.57 13.21 -18.65
N ASN A 260 -14.81 12.14 -18.92
CA ASN A 260 -15.32 10.79 -19.19
C ASN A 260 -15.63 9.95 -17.93
N SER A 261 -15.32 10.46 -16.74
CA SER A 261 -15.56 9.74 -15.48
C SER A 261 -16.89 10.13 -14.85
N LEU A 262 -17.70 9.15 -14.45
CA LEU A 262 -18.89 9.37 -13.62
C LEU A 262 -18.64 8.96 -12.16
N PRO A 263 -18.75 9.88 -11.19
CA PRO A 263 -18.74 9.50 -9.77
C PRO A 263 -19.95 8.62 -9.43
N VAL A 264 -19.70 7.40 -8.98
CA VAL A 264 -20.73 6.46 -8.50
C VAL A 264 -20.61 6.31 -6.98
N VAL A 265 -21.67 6.67 -6.26
CA VAL A 265 -21.67 6.75 -4.79
C VAL A 265 -22.61 5.71 -4.21
N GLY A 266 -22.06 4.79 -3.41
CA GLY A 266 -22.83 3.79 -2.66
C GLY A 266 -22.89 4.12 -1.16
N PHE A 267 -24.02 3.85 -0.51
CA PHE A 267 -24.17 4.03 0.94
C PHE A 267 -23.65 2.81 1.70
N ASN A 268 -22.55 2.96 2.47
CA ASN A 268 -21.90 1.85 3.19
C ASN A 268 -21.45 0.66 2.29
N SER A 269 -21.40 0.86 0.98
CA SER A 269 -21.14 -0.20 0.00
C SER A 269 -19.74 -0.80 0.10
N GLY A 270 -18.75 -0.06 0.60
CA GLY A 270 -17.39 -0.58 0.83
C GLY A 270 -17.31 -1.72 1.85
N LYS A 271 -18.29 -1.84 2.75
CA LYS A 271 -18.36 -2.96 3.71
C LYS A 271 -19.31 -4.07 3.27
N TYR A 272 -20.36 -3.74 2.52
CA TYR A 272 -21.42 -4.69 2.20
C TYR A 272 -21.60 -4.88 0.70
N ASP A 273 -22.28 -3.97 0.00
CA ASP A 273 -22.71 -4.19 -1.40
C ASP A 273 -21.56 -4.59 -2.31
N ILE A 274 -20.43 -3.87 -2.25
CA ILE A 274 -19.24 -4.17 -3.06
C ILE A 274 -18.73 -5.58 -2.76
N ASN A 275 -18.70 -6.01 -1.50
CA ASN A 275 -18.25 -7.36 -1.15
C ASN A 275 -19.20 -8.45 -1.64
N VAL A 276 -20.51 -8.17 -1.66
CA VAL A 276 -21.53 -9.10 -2.16
C VAL A 276 -21.42 -9.25 -3.68
N ILE A 277 -21.18 -8.16 -4.41
CA ILE A 277 -21.16 -8.17 -5.88
C ILE A 277 -19.77 -8.38 -6.49
N LYS A 278 -18.71 -8.29 -5.70
CA LYS A 278 -17.30 -8.35 -6.15
C LYS A 278 -17.01 -9.48 -7.14
N PRO A 279 -17.49 -10.73 -6.94
CA PRO A 279 -17.21 -11.82 -7.87
C PRO A 279 -17.78 -11.58 -9.28
N TYR A 280 -18.92 -10.90 -9.37
CA TYR A 280 -19.61 -10.59 -10.62
C TYR A 280 -19.04 -9.31 -11.25
N LEU A 281 -18.84 -8.26 -10.44
CA LEU A 281 -18.36 -6.96 -10.89
C LEU A 281 -16.97 -7.05 -11.51
N ILE A 282 -16.02 -7.72 -10.85
CA ILE A 282 -14.65 -7.86 -11.37
C ILE A 282 -14.65 -8.65 -12.67
N ARG A 283 -15.46 -9.71 -12.75
CA ARG A 283 -15.54 -10.54 -13.95
C ARG A 283 -16.05 -9.72 -15.14
N HIS A 284 -17.07 -8.89 -14.95
CA HIS A 284 -17.61 -8.06 -16.00
C HIS A 284 -16.62 -6.99 -16.45
N LEU A 285 -16.01 -6.24 -15.51
CA LEU A 285 -15.01 -5.22 -15.83
C LEU A 285 -13.77 -5.80 -16.53
N LEU A 286 -13.26 -6.95 -16.08
CA LEU A 286 -12.09 -7.58 -16.70
C LEU A 286 -12.40 -8.25 -18.04
N HIS A 287 -13.66 -8.60 -18.34
CA HIS A 287 -14.04 -9.12 -19.64
C HIS A 287 -14.20 -8.01 -20.69
N GLU A 288 -14.36 -6.75 -20.29
CA GLU A 288 -14.32 -5.59 -21.20
C GLU A 288 -12.88 -5.15 -21.52
N ASP A 289 -11.90 -5.44 -20.64
CA ASP A 289 -10.49 -5.04 -20.79
C ASP A 289 -9.59 -6.07 -21.53
N VAL A 290 -10.16 -7.10 -22.17
CA VAL A 290 -9.37 -8.22 -22.75
C VAL A 290 -8.57 -7.84 -24.01
N ASP A 291 -8.67 -6.61 -24.51
CA ASP A 291 -7.80 -6.17 -25.63
C ASP A 291 -6.38 -5.74 -25.20
N ILE A 292 -6.01 -5.74 -23.90
CA ILE A 292 -4.71 -5.18 -23.45
C ILE A 292 -3.84 -6.13 -22.59
N ILE A 293 -4.34 -7.27 -22.08
CA ILE A 293 -3.63 -8.03 -21.03
C ILE A 293 -2.93 -9.33 -21.53
N ASP A 294 -3.08 -9.70 -22.79
CA ASP A 294 -2.47 -10.93 -23.32
C ASP A 294 -0.95 -10.82 -23.58
N GLU A 295 -0.34 -9.62 -23.57
CA GLU A 295 1.12 -9.49 -23.81
C GLU A 295 2.00 -9.68 -22.56
N VAL A 296 1.43 -9.66 -21.34
CA VAL A 296 2.23 -9.75 -20.11
C VAL A 296 2.29 -11.19 -19.57
N ARG A 297 1.34 -12.04 -19.94
CA ARG A 297 1.19 -13.38 -19.35
C ARG A 297 2.05 -14.45 -20.03
N ASP A 298 2.52 -14.21 -21.25
CA ASP A 298 3.37 -15.13 -22.01
C ASP A 298 4.87 -15.04 -21.67
N LYS A 299 5.27 -14.16 -20.74
CA LYS A 299 6.69 -14.03 -20.32
C LYS A 299 7.03 -14.66 -18.98
N GLU A 300 6.06 -15.11 -18.20
CA GLU A 300 6.28 -15.72 -16.88
C GLU A 300 5.99 -17.23 -16.84
N GLY A 301 5.70 -17.85 -17.98
CA GLY A 301 5.26 -19.25 -18.08
C GLY A 301 6.30 -20.29 -18.51
N GLU A 302 7.55 -19.91 -18.81
CA GLU A 302 8.54 -20.84 -19.42
C GLU A 302 9.76 -21.21 -18.55
N GLU A 303 9.84 -20.79 -17.29
CA GLU A 303 10.91 -21.27 -16.39
C GLU A 303 10.33 -21.82 -15.09
N GLU A 304 9.80 -23.05 -15.11
CA GLU A 304 9.80 -23.95 -13.95
C GLU A 304 9.37 -25.38 -14.35
N THR A 305 10.29 -26.11 -14.96
CA THR A 305 10.29 -27.58 -14.91
C THR A 305 11.69 -28.06 -14.55
N GLU A 306 11.73 -29.09 -13.70
CA GLU A 306 12.90 -29.84 -13.20
C GLU A 306 13.54 -29.33 -11.90
N ASN A 307 13.04 -29.81 -10.76
CA ASN A 307 13.85 -30.77 -10.00
C ASN A 307 13.03 -31.58 -8.98
N ASP A 308 13.27 -32.89 -9.05
CA ASP A 308 12.73 -33.94 -8.20
C ASP A 308 13.25 -33.88 -6.76
N GLY A 309 12.53 -34.55 -5.85
CA GLY A 309 13.20 -35.36 -4.84
C GLY A 309 12.98 -34.99 -3.36
N GLU A 310 12.11 -35.79 -2.72
CA GLU A 310 12.22 -36.26 -1.33
C GLU A 310 12.07 -35.27 -0.16
N GLY A 311 11.08 -35.54 0.70
CA GLY A 311 11.06 -34.97 2.04
C GLY A 311 9.72 -34.95 2.76
N ARG A 312 9.06 -36.11 2.93
CA ARG A 312 8.00 -36.26 3.94
C ARG A 312 8.59 -35.98 5.33
N ALA A 313 8.08 -34.97 6.04
CA ALA A 313 8.13 -34.93 7.49
C ALA A 313 6.90 -34.23 8.06
N CYS A 314 6.18 -34.98 8.89
CA CYS A 314 5.02 -34.57 9.67
C CYS A 314 5.42 -33.48 10.68
N PHE A 315 4.55 -32.50 10.92
CA PHE A 315 4.52 -31.79 12.19
C PHE A 315 3.10 -31.75 12.75
N GLN A 316 2.86 -32.69 13.67
CA GLN A 316 1.93 -32.50 14.78
C GLN A 316 2.54 -31.50 15.76
N GLY A 317 1.71 -30.67 16.42
CA GLY A 317 2.15 -30.05 17.67
C GLY A 317 1.53 -28.70 18.06
N GLY A 318 0.22 -28.69 18.33
CA GLY A 318 -0.36 -28.08 19.55
C GLY A 318 -0.34 -26.56 19.76
N PRO A 319 -1.19 -26.06 20.67
CA PRO A 319 -1.69 -24.68 20.67
C PRO A 319 -0.98 -23.80 21.71
N PHE A 320 -1.01 -22.48 21.51
CA PHE A 320 -0.72 -21.52 22.57
C PHE A 320 -1.77 -20.41 22.62
N VAL A 321 -2.60 -20.55 23.67
CA VAL A 321 -3.24 -19.57 24.57
C VAL A 321 -3.83 -18.29 23.98
#